data_AF-A0A8T2MTT3-F1
#
_entry.id   AF-A0A8T2MTT3-F1
#
_cell.length_a   1.000
_cell.length_b   1.000
_cell.length_c   1.000
_cell.angle_alpha   90.00
_cell.angle_beta   90.00
_cell.angle_gamma   90.00
#
_symmetry.space_group_name_H-M   'P 1'
#
loop_
_entity.id
_entity.type
_entity.pdbx_description
1 polymer ?
#
loop_
_entity_poly.entity_id
_entity_poly.type
_entity_poly.pdbx_seq_one_letter_code
_entity_poly.pdbx_strand_id
1 'polypeptide(L)'
;MDEVDNVYIFTEDEVIEYDGELAADTLVEFIFDVLDDPVEFLDNDLELKAFENIEDDIKLVGYFKNEKSEHLAEFEDAAEEFHPAMKFFATFDAKIAKKLDLKMNEEDDIDGEHILAFAEESDPDGFEFLEILKEVAEDNTDNPDLSIIWIDPDDFPLLVPYWEKTFDIDLDSPQIGVVDVTDVSDVNPESCLMPSAFSDQ
;
A
#
# COMPACT_ATOMS: atom_id res chain seq x y z
N MET A 1 -28.94 8.68 23.43
CA MET A 1 -28.16 8.05 22.36
C MET A 1 -28.00 9.16 21.37
N ASP A 2 -26.91 9.90 21.50
CA ASP A 2 -26.57 10.94 20.54
C ASP A 2 -26.15 10.17 19.28
N GLU A 3 -26.99 10.22 18.26
CA GLU A 3 -26.66 9.76 16.92
C GLU A 3 -25.42 10.56 16.52
N VAL A 4 -24.26 9.90 16.39
CA VAL A 4 -23.08 10.57 15.85
C VAL A 4 -23.44 10.81 14.39
N ASP A 5 -23.59 12.08 14.01
CA ASP A 5 -23.90 12.45 12.63
C ASP A 5 -22.64 12.18 11.79
N ASN A 6 -22.42 10.93 11.40
CA ASN A 6 -21.32 10.55 10.50
C ASN A 6 -21.57 11.22 9.14
N VAL A 7 -20.54 11.85 8.61
CA VAL A 7 -20.58 12.46 7.28
C VAL A 7 -20.01 11.45 6.30
N TYR A 8 -20.81 11.12 5.28
CA TYR A 8 -20.38 10.24 4.19
C TYR A 8 -20.25 11.06 2.91
N ILE A 9 -19.10 10.94 2.26
CA ILE A 9 -18.85 11.54 0.95
C ILE A 9 -18.96 10.44 -0.10
N PHE A 10 -19.70 10.73 -1.17
CA PHE A 10 -19.97 9.78 -2.24
C PHE A 10 -19.32 10.29 -3.52
N THR A 11 -18.46 9.47 -4.11
CA THR A 11 -17.91 9.66 -5.46
C THR A 11 -18.64 8.70 -6.42
N GLU A 12 -18.23 8.62 -7.69
CA GLU A 12 -18.86 7.69 -8.65
C GLU A 12 -18.60 6.22 -8.27
N ASP A 13 -17.45 5.95 -7.64
CA ASP A 13 -16.94 4.61 -7.41
C ASP A 13 -16.87 4.24 -5.92
N GLU A 14 -16.88 5.21 -5.00
CA GLU A 14 -16.63 4.96 -3.58
C GLU A 14 -17.55 5.74 -2.60
N VAL A 15 -17.62 5.21 -1.37
CA VAL A 15 -18.28 5.84 -0.22
C VAL A 15 -17.25 5.98 0.89
N ILE A 16 -16.87 7.22 1.17
CA ILE A 16 -15.82 7.55 2.12
C ILE A 16 -16.47 8.07 3.41
N GLU A 17 -16.09 7.48 4.54
CA GLU A 17 -16.49 7.97 5.87
C GLU A 17 -15.56 9.11 6.28
N TYR A 18 -16.12 10.31 6.49
CA TYR A 18 -15.38 11.46 7.00
C TYR A 18 -15.41 11.45 8.52
N ASP A 19 -14.26 11.16 9.13
CA ASP A 19 -14.06 11.17 10.60
C ASP A 19 -13.24 12.39 11.07
N GLY A 20 -13.15 13.43 10.23
CA GLY A 20 -12.43 14.68 10.52
C GLY A 20 -13.25 15.72 11.30
N GLU A 21 -12.63 16.87 11.58
CA GLU A 21 -13.32 17.97 12.28
C GLU A 21 -14.47 18.53 11.41
N LEU A 22 -15.66 18.71 11.99
CA LEU A 22 -16.80 19.34 11.30
C LEU A 22 -16.65 20.87 11.23
N ALA A 23 -15.61 21.32 10.53
CA ALA A 23 -15.34 22.71 10.19
C ALA A 23 -15.44 22.93 8.68
N ALA A 24 -15.95 24.09 8.26
CA ALA A 24 -16.27 24.32 6.85
C ALA A 24 -15.03 24.39 5.96
N ASP A 25 -13.92 24.92 6.48
CA ASP A 25 -12.60 24.92 5.87
C ASP A 25 -12.05 23.50 5.73
N THR A 26 -12.01 22.73 6.83
CA THR A 26 -11.51 21.34 6.82
C THR A 26 -12.32 20.43 5.89
N LEU A 27 -13.65 20.53 5.92
CA LEU A 27 -14.51 19.73 5.04
C LEU A 27 -14.32 20.10 3.56
N VAL A 28 -14.08 21.38 3.25
CA VAL A 28 -13.81 21.82 1.89
C VAL A 28 -12.45 21.32 1.41
N GLU A 29 -11.42 21.36 2.25
CA GLU A 29 -10.10 20.78 1.97
C GLU A 29 -10.22 19.28 1.68
N PHE A 30 -10.88 18.53 2.56
CA PHE A 30 -11.09 17.09 2.35
C PHE A 30 -11.87 16.78 1.07
N ILE A 31 -12.91 17.56 0.74
CA ILE A 31 -13.63 17.39 -0.53
C ILE A 31 -12.71 17.66 -1.73
N PHE A 32 -11.81 18.63 -1.66
CA PHE A 32 -10.84 18.85 -2.72
C PHE A 32 -9.86 17.68 -2.83
N ASP A 33 -9.37 17.14 -1.71
CA ASP A 33 -8.51 15.97 -1.71
C ASP A 33 -9.22 14.76 -2.36
N VAL A 34 -10.49 14.49 -2.01
CA VAL A 34 -11.31 13.42 -2.64
C VAL A 34 -11.46 13.61 -4.16
N LEU A 35 -11.44 14.85 -4.65
CA LEU A 35 -11.64 15.16 -6.07
C LEU A 35 -10.34 15.16 -6.87
N ASP A 36 -9.19 15.23 -6.21
CA ASP A 36 -7.89 15.17 -6.85
C ASP A 36 -7.57 13.72 -7.27
N ASP A 37 -6.64 13.58 -8.22
CA ASP A 37 -6.22 12.27 -8.72
C ASP A 37 -5.56 11.47 -7.58
N PRO A 38 -5.86 10.17 -7.43
CA PRO A 38 -5.34 9.36 -6.33
C PRO A 38 -3.82 9.19 -6.36
N VAL A 39 -3.19 9.38 -7.54
CA VAL A 39 -1.74 9.30 -7.74
C VAL A 39 -1.20 10.61 -8.33
N GLU A 40 -0.25 11.24 -7.62
CA GLU A 40 0.46 12.42 -8.09
C GLU A 40 1.82 12.07 -8.74
N PHE A 41 2.12 12.63 -9.92
CA PHE A 41 3.39 12.38 -10.61
C PHE A 41 4.49 13.37 -10.23
N LEU A 42 5.66 12.85 -9.86
CA LEU A 42 6.88 13.59 -9.61
C LEU A 42 7.76 13.59 -10.87
N ASP A 43 7.62 14.63 -11.68
CA ASP A 43 8.30 14.80 -12.97
C ASP A 43 9.39 15.90 -12.93
N ASN A 44 9.42 16.70 -11.87
CA ASN A 44 10.41 17.76 -11.72
C ASN A 44 10.83 18.06 -10.26
N ASP A 45 11.88 18.88 -10.12
CA ASP A 45 12.44 19.26 -8.82
C ASP A 45 11.48 20.09 -7.94
N LEU A 46 10.46 20.73 -8.53
CA LEU A 46 9.47 21.50 -7.76
C LEU A 46 8.48 20.55 -7.09
N GLU A 47 7.96 19.56 -7.82
CA GLU A 47 7.11 18.50 -7.29
C GLU A 47 7.84 17.67 -6.25
N LEU A 48 9.08 17.26 -6.53
CA LEU A 48 9.91 16.55 -5.55
C LEU A 48 10.05 17.36 -4.25
N LYS A 49 10.25 18.67 -4.36
CA LYS A 49 10.34 19.53 -3.18
C LYS A 49 8.99 19.64 -2.46
N ALA A 50 7.87 19.67 -3.19
CA ALA A 50 6.54 19.66 -2.58
C ALA A 50 6.33 18.36 -1.79
N PHE A 51 6.62 17.22 -2.41
CA PHE A 51 6.61 15.90 -1.79
C PHE A 51 7.47 15.83 -0.52
N GLU A 52 8.70 16.36 -0.56
CA GLU A 52 9.59 16.39 0.60
C GLU A 52 9.06 17.21 1.79
N ASN A 53 8.21 18.22 1.55
CA ASN A 53 7.67 19.08 2.62
C ASN A 53 6.38 18.54 3.26
N ILE A 54 5.86 17.40 2.80
CA ILE A 54 4.71 16.74 3.43
C ILE A 54 5.25 15.96 4.65
N GLU A 55 4.96 16.44 5.86
CA GLU A 55 5.45 15.85 7.11
C GLU A 55 4.36 15.13 7.92
N ASP A 56 3.11 15.61 7.84
CA ASP A 56 2.01 15.15 8.70
C ASP A 56 1.09 14.09 8.04
N ASP A 57 1.27 13.81 6.75
CA ASP A 57 0.48 12.82 6.00
C ASP A 57 1.28 11.55 5.69
N ILE A 58 0.62 10.40 5.75
CA ILE A 58 1.19 9.14 5.24
C ILE A 58 1.29 9.25 3.72
N LYS A 59 2.49 9.01 3.20
CA LYS A 59 2.78 9.09 1.77
C LYS A 59 3.55 7.88 1.27
N LEU A 60 3.18 7.40 0.08
CA LEU A 60 3.83 6.29 -0.61
C LEU A 60 4.37 6.79 -1.95
N VAL A 61 5.56 6.36 -2.36
CA VAL A 61 6.13 6.76 -3.65
C VAL A 61 6.70 5.57 -4.41
N GLY A 62 6.28 5.41 -5.67
CA GLY A 62 6.73 4.34 -6.58
C GLY A 62 7.57 4.87 -7.74
N TYR A 63 8.53 4.06 -8.20
CA TYR A 63 9.29 4.31 -9.44
C TYR A 63 8.94 3.26 -10.50
N PHE A 64 8.33 3.73 -11.59
CA PHE A 64 7.82 2.86 -12.65
C PHE A 64 8.49 3.17 -13.99
N LYS A 65 8.35 2.24 -14.93
CA LYS A 65 8.94 2.37 -16.27
C LYS A 65 8.28 3.46 -17.10
N ASN A 66 6.95 3.50 -17.10
CA ASN A 66 6.10 4.44 -17.82
C ASN A 66 4.63 4.23 -17.42
N GLU A 67 3.74 5.07 -17.95
CA GLU A 67 2.28 5.06 -17.77
C GLU A 67 1.57 3.74 -18.14
N LYS A 68 2.25 2.80 -18.81
CA LYS A 68 1.68 1.50 -19.24
C LYS A 68 2.28 0.33 -18.46
N SER A 69 3.00 0.61 -17.39
CA SER A 69 3.53 -0.43 -16.49
C SER A 69 2.38 -1.12 -15.78
N GLU A 70 2.36 -2.45 -15.77
CA GLU A 70 1.35 -3.22 -15.04
C GLU A 70 1.39 -2.90 -13.54
N HIS A 71 2.59 -2.82 -12.96
CA HIS A 71 2.78 -2.39 -11.58
C HIS A 71 2.32 -0.96 -11.27
N LEU A 72 2.23 -0.09 -12.28
CA LEU A 72 1.64 1.23 -12.05
C LEU A 72 0.12 1.10 -11.91
N ALA A 73 -0.52 0.25 -12.72
CA ALA A 73 -1.96 0.02 -12.61
C ALA A 73 -2.32 -0.60 -11.25
N GLU A 74 -1.55 -1.57 -10.75
CA GLU A 74 -1.74 -2.13 -9.40
C GLU A 74 -1.56 -1.06 -8.30
N PHE A 75 -0.60 -0.15 -8.50
CA PHE A 75 -0.34 0.94 -7.58
C PHE A 75 -1.46 1.99 -7.61
N GLU A 76 -2.03 2.27 -8.79
CA GLU A 76 -3.20 3.14 -8.98
C GLU A 76 -4.46 2.52 -8.34
N ASP A 77 -4.71 1.22 -8.56
CA ASP A 77 -5.82 0.49 -7.94
C ASP A 77 -5.75 0.54 -6.40
N ALA A 78 -4.54 0.35 -5.83
CA ALA A 78 -4.33 0.51 -4.40
C ALA A 78 -4.51 1.96 -3.94
N ALA A 79 -4.06 2.93 -4.73
CA ALA A 79 -4.20 4.34 -4.42
C ALA A 79 -5.68 4.74 -4.31
N GLU A 80 -6.53 4.26 -5.21
CA GLU A 80 -7.98 4.47 -5.15
C GLU A 80 -8.57 3.98 -3.81
N GLU A 81 -8.23 2.75 -3.38
CA GLU A 81 -8.77 2.16 -2.14
C GLU A 81 -8.40 2.96 -0.87
N PHE A 82 -7.27 3.66 -0.87
CA PHE A 82 -6.80 4.45 0.27
C PHE A 82 -6.99 5.96 0.09
N HIS A 83 -7.60 6.41 -1.01
CA HIS A 83 -7.80 7.83 -1.28
C HIS A 83 -8.96 8.40 -0.44
N PRO A 84 -8.83 9.59 0.17
CA PRO A 84 -7.66 10.46 0.28
C PRO A 84 -6.87 10.25 1.59
N ALA A 85 -7.10 9.16 2.30
CA ALA A 85 -6.46 8.90 3.59
C ALA A 85 -4.93 8.75 3.50
N MET A 86 -4.42 8.32 2.35
CA MET A 86 -2.99 8.18 2.08
C MET A 86 -2.62 8.79 0.73
N LYS A 87 -1.48 9.50 0.67
CA LYS A 87 -1.03 10.18 -0.56
C LYS A 87 -0.11 9.29 -1.38
N PHE A 88 -0.52 8.96 -2.59
CA PHE A 88 0.30 8.15 -3.51
C PHE A 88 1.01 9.04 -4.51
N PHE A 89 2.30 8.76 -4.71
CA PHE A 89 3.16 9.45 -5.65
C PHE A 89 3.81 8.45 -6.61
N ALA A 90 3.98 8.83 -7.86
CA ALA A 90 4.69 8.02 -8.84
C ALA A 90 5.73 8.87 -9.58
N THR A 91 6.83 8.25 -10.01
CA THR A 91 7.77 8.91 -10.92
C THR A 91 8.18 7.96 -12.03
N PHE A 92 8.51 8.53 -13.18
CA PHE A 92 9.21 7.84 -14.27
C PHE A 92 10.64 8.37 -14.45
N ASP A 93 11.04 9.43 -13.72
CA ASP A 93 12.38 10.02 -13.85
C ASP A 93 13.37 9.32 -12.92
N ALA A 94 14.31 8.58 -13.52
CA ALA A 94 15.41 7.92 -12.83
C ALA A 94 16.25 8.87 -11.94
N LYS A 95 16.29 10.18 -12.22
CA LYS A 95 16.97 11.17 -11.37
C LYS A 95 16.19 11.45 -10.09
N ILE A 96 14.86 11.52 -10.17
CA ILE A 96 13.99 11.72 -9.01
C ILE A 96 14.01 10.46 -8.17
N ALA A 97 13.83 9.29 -8.80
CA ALA A 97 13.97 7.99 -8.13
C ALA A 97 15.30 7.88 -7.38
N LYS A 98 16.42 8.24 -8.01
CA LYS A 98 17.73 8.23 -7.37
C LYS A 98 17.86 9.20 -6.17
N LYS A 99 17.17 10.33 -6.18
CA LYS A 99 17.18 11.27 -5.03
C LYS A 99 16.38 10.73 -3.85
N LEU A 100 15.34 9.96 -4.14
CA LEU A 100 14.47 9.28 -3.18
C LEU A 100 14.97 7.87 -2.80
N ASP A 101 16.12 7.44 -3.34
CA ASP A 101 16.69 6.10 -3.17
C ASP A 101 15.75 4.96 -3.59
N LEU A 102 14.91 5.22 -4.60
CA LEU A 102 13.95 4.25 -5.15
C LEU A 102 14.61 3.33 -6.18
N LYS A 103 14.22 2.05 -6.14
CA LYS A 103 14.51 1.07 -7.19
C LYS A 103 13.34 1.00 -8.17
N MET A 104 13.67 0.73 -9.44
CA MET A 104 12.64 0.60 -10.48
C MET A 104 11.93 -0.74 -10.31
N ASN A 105 10.60 -0.71 -10.35
CA ASN A 105 9.77 -1.93 -10.32
C ASN A 105 9.79 -2.66 -11.68
N GLU A 106 10.93 -2.77 -12.37
CA GLU A 106 11.07 -3.62 -13.55
C GLU A 106 11.63 -4.99 -13.13
N GLU A 107 11.06 -6.05 -13.69
CA GLU A 107 11.37 -7.50 -13.70
C GLU A 107 12.75 -8.02 -13.22
N ASP A 108 13.81 -7.22 -13.07
CA ASP A 108 15.17 -7.70 -12.79
C ASP A 108 15.52 -7.96 -11.30
N ASP A 109 14.60 -7.78 -10.35
CA ASP A 109 14.79 -8.20 -8.93
C ASP A 109 13.57 -8.96 -8.34
N ILE A 110 12.53 -9.22 -9.14
CA ILE A 110 11.28 -9.89 -8.70
C ILE A 110 11.04 -11.21 -9.46
N ASP A 111 12.01 -11.69 -10.23
CA ASP A 111 12.08 -13.12 -10.61
C ASP A 111 12.57 -13.94 -9.39
N GLY A 112 11.80 -13.91 -8.30
CA GLY A 112 12.18 -14.53 -7.03
C GLY A 112 11.05 -14.52 -6.00
N GLU A 113 11.01 -15.58 -5.19
CA GLU A 113 10.12 -15.69 -4.03
C GLU A 113 10.51 -14.61 -2.99
N HIS A 114 9.67 -13.60 -2.78
CA HIS A 114 9.88 -12.61 -1.73
C HIS A 114 9.30 -13.12 -0.42
N ILE A 115 10.09 -13.06 0.65
CA ILE A 115 9.63 -13.41 1.99
C ILE A 115 9.15 -12.13 2.66
N LEU A 116 7.85 -12.02 2.87
CA LEU A 116 7.23 -10.94 3.62
C LEU A 116 7.12 -11.35 5.09
N ALA A 117 7.62 -10.52 6.00
CA ALA A 117 7.54 -10.75 7.42
C ALA A 117 6.92 -9.56 8.14
N PHE A 118 5.85 -9.80 8.89
CA PHE A 118 5.21 -8.80 9.74
C PHE A 118 5.59 -9.04 11.18
N ALA A 119 6.11 -8.02 11.86
CA ALA A 119 6.43 -8.10 13.28
C ALA A 119 6.55 -6.71 13.90
N GLU A 120 5.88 -6.49 15.02
CA GLU A 120 6.01 -5.26 15.81
C GLU A 120 7.35 -5.28 16.57
N GLU A 121 8.24 -4.31 16.33
CA GLU A 121 9.50 -4.21 17.10
C GLU A 121 9.21 -3.87 18.58
N SER A 122 8.07 -3.22 18.83
CA SER A 122 7.66 -2.75 20.15
C SER A 122 7.14 -3.89 21.06
N ASP A 123 6.62 -4.97 20.47
CA ASP A 123 6.13 -6.15 21.15
C ASP A 123 7.26 -7.16 21.45
N PRO A 124 7.32 -7.80 22.64
CA PRO A 124 8.36 -8.76 22.97
C PRO A 124 8.46 -9.96 22.02
N ASP A 125 7.32 -10.48 21.55
CA ASP A 125 7.28 -11.63 20.64
C ASP A 125 7.70 -11.20 19.22
N GLY A 126 7.29 -9.99 18.79
CA GLY A 126 7.74 -9.39 17.52
C GLY A 126 9.24 -9.06 17.50
N PHE A 127 9.79 -8.52 18.59
CA PHE A 127 11.22 -8.27 18.71
C PHE A 127 12.06 -9.57 18.64
N GLU A 128 11.64 -10.64 19.33
CA GLU A 128 12.34 -11.93 19.27
C GLU A 128 12.33 -12.48 17.83
N PHE A 129 11.20 -12.36 17.13
CA PHE A 129 11.08 -12.79 15.75
C PHE A 129 11.96 -11.96 14.79
N LEU A 130 12.02 -10.64 14.96
CA LEU A 130 12.86 -9.75 14.16
C LEU A 130 14.36 -10.09 14.30
N GLU A 131 14.83 -10.41 15.50
CA GLU A 131 16.22 -10.81 15.71
C GLU A 131 16.56 -12.12 14.97
N ILE A 132 15.60 -13.06 14.90
CA ILE A 132 15.75 -14.28 14.10
C ILE A 132 15.83 -13.95 12.61
N LEU A 133 15.00 -13.05 12.09
CA LEU A 133 15.06 -12.63 10.68
C LEU A 133 16.40 -11.99 10.32
N LYS A 134 16.98 -11.18 11.22
CA LYS A 134 18.31 -10.60 11.04
C LYS A 134 19.38 -11.69 10.96
N GLU A 135 19.33 -12.68 11.85
CA GLU A 135 20.26 -13.82 11.81
C GLU A 135 20.12 -14.61 10.50
N VAL A 136 18.88 -14.85 10.03
CA VAL A 136 18.63 -15.51 8.74
C VAL A 136 19.19 -14.69 7.57
N ALA A 137 19.00 -13.37 7.57
CA ALA A 137 19.54 -12.50 6.53
C ALA A 137 21.08 -12.47 6.54
N GLU A 138 21.69 -12.41 7.73
CA GLU A 138 23.16 -12.43 7.91
C GLU A 138 23.79 -13.76 7.46
N ASP A 139 23.14 -14.89 7.74
CA ASP A 139 23.65 -16.22 7.36
C ASP A 139 23.49 -16.52 5.86
N ASN A 140 22.63 -15.77 5.16
CA ASN A 140 22.29 -15.99 3.76
C ASN A 140 22.66 -14.82 2.84
N THR A 141 23.60 -13.95 3.24
CA THR A 141 24.02 -12.79 2.42
C THR A 141 24.58 -13.14 1.04
N ASP A 142 25.02 -14.39 0.85
CA ASP A 142 25.56 -14.88 -0.43
C ASP A 142 24.48 -15.47 -1.36
N ASN A 143 23.22 -15.55 -0.91
CA ASN A 143 22.10 -16.06 -1.70
C ASN A 143 21.38 -14.90 -2.42
N PRO A 144 21.60 -14.72 -3.73
CA PRO A 144 20.95 -13.62 -4.48
C PRO A 144 19.43 -13.82 -4.62
N ASP A 145 18.92 -15.03 -4.40
CA ASP A 145 17.51 -15.38 -4.57
C ASP A 145 16.70 -15.17 -3.28
N LEU A 146 17.35 -14.81 -2.16
CA LEU A 146 16.69 -14.58 -0.88
C LEU A 146 16.55 -13.07 -0.61
N SER A 147 15.31 -12.61 -0.61
CA SER A 147 14.95 -11.23 -0.24
C SER A 147 13.87 -11.26 0.84
N ILE A 148 14.19 -10.74 2.03
CA ILE A 148 13.26 -10.64 3.15
C ILE A 148 12.85 -9.19 3.31
N ILE A 149 11.55 -8.91 3.23
CA ILE A 149 10.95 -7.61 3.50
C ILE A 149 10.29 -7.70 4.89
N TRP A 150 10.80 -6.93 5.84
CA TRP A 150 10.18 -6.79 7.15
C TRP A 150 9.30 -5.53 7.18
N ILE A 151 8.07 -5.69 7.69
CA ILE A 151 7.10 -4.62 7.89
C ILE A 151 6.71 -4.63 9.38
N ASP A 152 6.80 -3.45 10.02
CA ASP A 152 6.21 -3.23 11.33
C ASP A 152 4.75 -2.76 11.14
N PRO A 153 3.72 -3.52 11.58
CA PRO A 153 2.32 -3.11 11.47
C PRO A 153 2.01 -1.76 12.13
N ASP A 154 2.73 -1.39 13.20
CA ASP A 154 2.53 -0.12 13.93
C ASP A 154 2.88 1.11 13.07
N ASP A 155 3.76 0.95 12.07
CA ASP A 155 4.13 2.03 11.15
C ASP A 155 3.03 2.30 10.10
N PHE A 156 2.15 1.31 9.85
CA PHE A 156 1.11 1.36 8.82
C PHE A 156 -0.26 0.89 9.34
N PRO A 157 -0.81 1.51 10.40
CA PRO A 157 -2.02 1.03 11.05
C PRO A 157 -3.25 1.02 10.13
N LEU A 158 -3.25 1.86 9.07
CA LEU A 158 -4.32 1.89 8.06
C LEU A 158 -4.27 0.72 7.08
N LEU A 159 -3.09 0.12 6.86
CA LEU A 159 -2.90 -1.03 5.96
C LEU A 159 -3.14 -2.37 6.66
N VAL A 160 -3.10 -2.40 8.00
CA VAL A 160 -3.31 -3.63 8.79
C VAL A 160 -4.60 -4.36 8.40
N PRO A 161 -5.79 -3.73 8.37
CA PRO A 161 -7.03 -4.43 8.00
C PRO A 161 -7.00 -4.99 6.57
N TYR A 162 -6.31 -4.29 5.66
CA TYR A 162 -6.15 -4.73 4.28
C TYR A 162 -5.25 -5.97 4.21
N TRP A 163 -4.09 -5.96 4.87
CA TRP A 163 -3.18 -7.11 4.88
C TRP A 163 -3.78 -8.34 5.55
N GLU A 164 -4.46 -8.18 6.68
CA GLU A 164 -5.16 -9.29 7.35
C GLU A 164 -6.19 -9.93 6.43
N LYS A 165 -6.98 -9.12 5.70
CA LYS A 165 -7.98 -9.59 4.75
C LYS A 165 -7.36 -10.22 3.50
N THR A 166 -6.31 -9.62 2.95
CA THR A 166 -5.67 -10.04 1.70
C THR A 166 -4.89 -11.34 1.88
N PHE A 167 -4.17 -11.47 3.00
CA PHE A 167 -3.35 -12.64 3.28
C PHE A 167 -4.03 -13.68 4.18
N ASP A 168 -5.24 -13.38 4.71
CA ASP A 168 -5.96 -14.20 5.69
C ASP A 168 -5.08 -14.50 6.93
N ILE A 169 -4.44 -13.46 7.44
CA ILE A 169 -3.52 -13.49 8.60
C ILE A 169 -4.04 -12.62 9.74
N ASP A 170 -3.47 -12.82 10.93
CA ASP A 170 -3.72 -12.03 12.13
C ASP A 170 -2.44 -11.27 12.48
N LEU A 171 -2.46 -9.94 12.39
CA LEU A 171 -1.28 -9.11 12.60
C LEU A 171 -1.04 -8.77 14.09
N ASP A 172 -1.90 -9.22 15.02
CA ASP A 172 -1.65 -9.18 16.47
C ASP A 172 -0.51 -10.14 16.90
N SER A 173 0.12 -10.87 15.97
CA SER A 173 1.23 -11.78 16.22
C SER A 173 2.19 -11.80 15.03
N PRO A 174 3.48 -12.15 15.23
CA PRO A 174 4.45 -12.17 14.14
C PRO A 174 4.07 -13.15 13.03
N GLN A 175 4.10 -12.69 11.78
CA GLN A 175 3.76 -13.48 10.59
C GLN A 175 4.91 -13.52 9.59
N ILE A 176 5.00 -14.61 8.84
CA ILE A 176 5.93 -14.73 7.71
C ILE A 176 5.30 -15.54 6.59
N GLY A 177 5.32 -14.97 5.38
CA GLY A 177 4.75 -15.54 4.18
C GLY A 177 5.71 -15.42 3.02
N VAL A 178 5.54 -16.29 2.03
CA VAL A 178 6.16 -16.12 0.72
C VAL A 178 5.11 -15.49 -0.18
N VAL A 179 5.44 -14.33 -0.76
CA VAL A 179 4.59 -13.67 -1.75
C VAL A 179 5.24 -13.93 -3.11
N ASP A 180 4.53 -14.69 -3.94
CA ASP A 180 4.87 -14.83 -5.35
C ASP A 180 4.28 -13.64 -6.10
N VAL A 181 5.15 -12.77 -6.60
CA VAL A 181 4.74 -11.55 -7.30
C VAL A 181 4.30 -11.88 -8.74
N THR A 182 4.41 -13.14 -9.19
CA THR A 182 3.84 -13.59 -10.46
C THR A 182 2.35 -13.96 -10.37
N ASP A 183 1.84 -14.32 -9.19
CA ASP A 183 0.45 -14.80 -8.99
C ASP A 183 -0.57 -13.69 -8.70
N VAL A 184 -0.15 -12.43 -8.49
CA VAL A 184 -1.09 -11.30 -8.32
C VAL A 184 -1.76 -10.90 -9.65
N SER A 185 -1.18 -11.32 -10.79
CA SER A 185 -1.78 -11.15 -12.12
C SER A 185 -2.97 -12.09 -12.41
N ASP A 186 -3.27 -13.05 -11.51
CA ASP A 186 -4.33 -14.06 -11.69
C ASP A 186 -5.55 -13.88 -10.76
N VAL A 187 -5.75 -12.70 -10.17
CA VAL A 187 -7.11 -12.30 -9.71
C VAL A 187 -7.96 -11.90 -10.90
N ASN A 188 -8.44 -12.92 -11.61
CA ASN A 188 -9.47 -12.78 -12.62
C ASN A 188 -10.69 -12.02 -12.03
N PRO A 189 -11.10 -10.87 -12.59
CA PRO A 189 -12.31 -10.16 -12.16
C PRO A 189 -13.61 -10.97 -12.39
N GLU A 190 -13.53 -12.13 -13.05
CA GLU A 190 -14.63 -13.11 -13.15
C GLU A 190 -14.63 -14.21 -12.07
N SER A 191 -13.73 -14.22 -11.09
CA SER A 191 -13.83 -15.19 -9.97
C SER A 191 -14.88 -14.81 -8.91
N CYS A 192 -15.40 -13.57 -8.96
CA CYS A 192 -16.66 -13.18 -8.32
C CYS A 192 -17.89 -13.69 -9.10
N LEU A 193 -17.87 -14.96 -9.50
CA LEU A 193 -19.09 -15.66 -9.92
C LEU A 193 -19.85 -16.07 -8.66
N MET A 194 -20.73 -15.17 -8.23
CA MET A 194 -21.98 -15.57 -7.57
C MET A 194 -22.58 -16.76 -8.34
N PRO A 195 -22.89 -17.89 -7.70
CA PRO A 195 -23.62 -18.98 -8.34
C PRO A 195 -24.95 -18.43 -8.87
N SER A 196 -25.08 -18.44 -10.19
CA SER A 196 -26.34 -18.17 -10.86
C SER A 196 -27.44 -19.09 -10.33
N ALA A 197 -28.53 -18.45 -9.91
CA ALA A 197 -29.90 -18.95 -9.80
C ALA A 197 -30.11 -20.47 -9.78
N PHE A 198 -30.52 -20.99 -8.62
CA PHE A 198 -31.47 -22.10 -8.59
C PHE A 198 -32.76 -21.71 -9.31
N SER A 199 -33.07 -22.40 -10.40
CA SER A 199 -34.46 -22.68 -10.81
C SER A 199 -34.53 -23.99 -11.61
N ASP A 200 -35.54 -24.76 -11.24
CA ASP A 200 -36.13 -25.94 -11.88
C ASP A 200 -35.48 -27.32 -11.68
N GLN A 201 -35.91 -27.99 -10.60
CA GLN A 201 -36.80 -29.16 -10.72
C GLN A 201 -37.71 -29.31 -9.50
#